data_AF-A0A7J8N393-F1
#
_entry.id   AF-A0A7J8N393-F1
#
_cell.length_a   1.000
_cell.length_b   1.000
_cell.length_c   1.000
_cell.angle_alpha   90.00
_cell.angle_beta   90.00
_cell.angle_gamma   90.00
#
_symmetry.space_group_name_H-M   'P 1'
#
loop_
_entity.id
_entity.type
_entity.pdbx_description
1 polymer ?
#
loop_
_entity_poly.entity_id
_entity_poly.type
_entity_poly.pdbx_seq_one_letter_code
_entity_poly.pdbx_strand_id
1 'polypeptide(L)'
;MGVSVWEISTGSTLFPEILQVWFDFGHDQVFAYLLLSADSAGTAFAKTLRDTPTCTDSNSFCVQSDISLALGFAGFLFIGLSSLLSGFRVVCFIINGSRFHL
;
A
#
# COMPACT_ATOMS: atom_id res chain seq x y z
N MET A 1 4.94 7.92 0.21
CA MET A 1 6.39 7.61 0.19
C MET A 1 7.29 8.77 -0.26
N GLY A 2 7.04 9.48 -1.37
CA GLY A 2 7.95 10.55 -1.84
C GLY A 2 8.15 11.72 -0.85
N VAL A 3 7.07 12.19 -0.22
CA VAL A 3 7.10 13.25 0.80
C VAL A 3 7.84 12.81 2.06
N SER A 4 7.63 11.57 2.48
CA SER A 4 8.28 10.97 3.66
C SER A 4 9.77 10.76 3.44
N VAL A 5 10.19 10.34 2.23
CA VAL A 5 11.61 10.22 1.85
C VAL A 5 12.27 11.60 1.77
N TRP A 6 11.57 12.60 1.25
CA TRP A 6 12.05 13.99 1.25
C TRP A 6 12.30 14.49 2.68
N GLU A 7 11.36 14.23 3.59
CA GLU A 7 11.52 14.62 4.99
C GLU A 7 12.73 13.96 5.64
N ILE A 8 12.91 12.65 5.43
CA ILE A 8 14.06 11.91 5.98
C ILE A 8 15.39 12.44 5.40
N SER A 9 15.42 12.76 4.11
CA SER A 9 16.63 13.23 3.44
C SER A 9 16.98 14.68 3.74
N THR A 10 15.99 15.54 3.92
CA THR A 10 16.18 17.00 4.03
C THR A 10 16.00 17.50 5.47
N GLY A 11 15.43 16.70 6.36
CA GLY A 11 15.07 17.10 7.72
C GLY A 11 13.92 18.13 7.77
N SER A 12 13.24 18.35 6.65
CA SER A 12 12.20 19.37 6.50
C SER A 12 10.96 18.80 5.80
N THR A 13 9.79 19.21 6.27
CA THR A 13 8.50 18.83 5.70
C THR A 13 8.24 19.59 4.40
N LEU A 14 7.77 18.90 3.37
CA LEU A 14 7.38 19.53 2.10
C LEU A 14 6.12 20.39 2.25
N PHE A 15 5.22 19.99 3.15
CA PHE A 15 3.97 20.67 3.44
C PHE A 15 3.93 21.15 4.90
N PRO A 16 3.03 22.10 5.22
CA PRO A 16 2.63 22.34 6.60
C PRO A 16 2.17 21.04 7.26
N GLU A 17 2.46 20.89 8.54
CA GLU A 17 2.26 19.64 9.31
C GLU A 17 0.85 19.05 9.17
N ILE A 18 -0.18 19.88 9.27
CA ILE A 18 -1.59 19.49 9.05
C ILE A 18 -1.77 18.78 7.70
N LEU A 19 -1.31 19.40 6.60
CA LEU A 19 -1.48 18.85 5.27
C LEU A 19 -0.64 17.60 5.08
N GLN A 20 0.57 17.56 5.63
CA GLN A 20 1.45 16.42 5.49
C GLN A 20 0.90 15.17 6.18
N VAL A 21 0.38 15.30 7.40
CA VAL A 21 -0.13 14.16 8.18
C VAL A 21 -1.38 13.56 7.51
N TRP A 22 -2.30 14.40 7.02
CA TRP A 22 -3.47 13.93 6.27
C TRP A 22 -3.10 13.37 4.90
N PHE A 23 -2.12 13.96 4.21
CA PHE A 23 -1.65 13.47 2.92
C PHE A 23 -1.02 12.09 3.04
N ASP A 24 -0.09 11.89 4.00
CA ASP A 24 0.57 10.60 4.20
C ASP A 24 -0.43 9.50 4.54
N PHE A 25 -1.38 9.77 5.46
CA PHE A 25 -2.41 8.80 5.83
C PHE A 25 -3.38 8.51 4.67
N GLY A 26 -3.92 9.55 4.04
CA GLY A 26 -4.87 9.38 2.93
C GLY A 26 -4.25 8.64 1.75
N HIS A 27 -3.00 8.98 1.41
CA HIS A 27 -2.26 8.30 0.35
C HIS A 27 -2.07 6.82 0.66
N ASP A 28 -1.53 6.48 1.84
CA ASP A 28 -1.27 5.09 2.21
C ASP A 28 -2.57 4.27 2.29
N GLN A 29 -3.63 4.84 2.86
CA GLN A 29 -4.93 4.18 3.00
C GLN A 29 -5.57 3.90 1.63
N VAL A 30 -5.56 4.87 0.71
CA VAL A 30 -6.10 4.71 -0.65
C VAL A 30 -5.28 3.70 -1.45
N PHE A 31 -3.95 3.76 -1.38
CA PHE A 31 -3.08 2.84 -2.12
C PHE A 31 -3.18 1.41 -1.59
N ALA A 32 -3.27 1.22 -0.27
CA ALA A 32 -3.52 -0.09 0.33
C ALA A 32 -4.87 -0.66 -0.17
N TYR A 33 -5.92 0.15 -0.19
CA TYR A 33 -7.22 -0.29 -0.70
C TYR A 33 -7.19 -0.65 -2.18
N LEU A 34 -6.54 0.17 -3.01
CA LEU A 34 -6.42 -0.08 -4.46
C LEU A 34 -5.61 -1.34 -4.76
N LEU A 35 -4.48 -1.55 -4.07
CA LEU A 35 -3.68 -2.78 -4.21
C LEU A 35 -4.49 -4.00 -3.81
N LEU A 36 -5.10 -3.99 -2.63
CA LEU A 36 -5.93 -5.12 -2.18
C LEU A 36 -7.07 -5.44 -3.15
N SER A 37 -7.72 -4.39 -3.68
CA SER A 37 -8.79 -4.54 -4.66
C SER A 37 -8.28 -5.16 -5.97
N ALA A 38 -7.15 -4.66 -6.49
CA ALA A 38 -6.54 -5.17 -7.72
C ALA A 38 -6.08 -6.63 -7.56
N ASP A 39 -5.41 -6.96 -6.45
CA ASP A 39 -4.92 -8.32 -6.19
C ASP A 39 -6.06 -9.31 -5.96
N SER A 40 -7.15 -8.89 -5.30
CA SER A 40 -8.33 -9.73 -5.12
C SER A 40 -9.05 -10.03 -6.46
N ALA A 41 -9.20 -9.03 -7.32
CA ALA A 41 -9.74 -9.20 -8.66
C ALA A 41 -8.82 -10.08 -9.53
N GLY A 42 -7.50 -9.84 -9.46
CA GLY A 42 -6.49 -10.63 -10.14
C GLY A 42 -6.46 -12.10 -9.67
N THR A 43 -6.67 -12.35 -8.38
CA THR A 43 -6.75 -13.71 -7.82
C THR A 43 -7.98 -14.46 -8.34
N ALA A 44 -9.13 -13.80 -8.40
CA ALA A 44 -10.33 -14.39 -8.99
C ALA A 44 -10.11 -14.73 -10.47
N PHE A 45 -9.47 -13.83 -11.22
CA PHE A 45 -9.14 -14.05 -12.62
C PHE A 45 -8.12 -15.18 -12.82
N ALA A 46 -7.02 -15.21 -12.05
CA ALA A 46 -6.03 -16.29 -12.08
C ALA A 46 -6.65 -17.65 -11.79
N LYS A 47 -7.60 -17.73 -10.84
CA LYS A 47 -8.35 -18.96 -10.57
C LYS A 47 -9.15 -19.44 -11.78
N THR A 48 -9.84 -18.54 -12.49
CA THR A 48 -10.58 -18.90 -13.72
C THR A 48 -9.66 -19.37 -14.85
N LEU A 49 -8.49 -18.72 -15.01
CA LEU A 49 -7.49 -19.12 -16.00
C LEU A 49 -6.88 -20.49 -15.70
N ARG A 50 -6.74 -20.84 -14.42
CA ARG A 50 -6.21 -22.13 -13.99
C ARG A 50 -7.14 -23.30 -14.34
N ASP A 51 -8.44 -23.06 -14.41
CA ASP A 51 -9.43 -24.04 -14.87
C ASP A 51 -9.51 -24.14 -16.41
N THR A 52 -8.76 -23.32 -17.14
CA THR A 52 -8.72 -23.28 -18.62
C THR A 52 -7.48 -24.03 -19.14
N PRO A 53 -7.54 -24.72 -20.30
CA PRO A 53 -6.42 -25.51 -20.85
C PRO A 53 -5.11 -24.72 -21.08
N THR A 54 -5.18 -23.39 -21.16
CA THR A 54 -4.00 -22.50 -21.22
C THR A 54 -3.01 -22.69 -20.08
N CYS A 55 -3.46 -22.98 -18.84
CA CYS A 55 -2.52 -23.29 -17.75
C CYS A 55 -2.02 -24.74 -17.79
N THR A 56 -2.76 -25.66 -18.41
CA THR A 56 -2.36 -27.06 -18.59
C THR A 56 -1.26 -27.20 -19.64
N ASP A 57 -1.36 -26.46 -20.75
CA ASP A 57 -0.39 -26.49 -21.85
C ASP A 57 0.83 -25.57 -21.59
N SER A 58 0.63 -24.47 -20.85
CA SER A 58 1.67 -23.46 -20.56
C SER A 58 1.73 -23.08 -19.09
N ASN A 59 2.32 -23.96 -18.27
CA ASN A 59 2.49 -23.79 -16.82
C ASN A 59 3.25 -22.51 -16.42
N SER A 60 4.13 -21.98 -17.27
CA SER A 60 4.94 -20.79 -16.96
C SER A 60 4.08 -19.53 -16.74
N PHE A 61 2.98 -19.39 -17.48
CA PHE A 61 2.07 -18.24 -17.34
C PHE A 61 1.33 -18.29 -16.00
N CYS A 62 0.83 -19.47 -15.60
CA CYS A 62 0.16 -19.65 -14.30
C CYS A 62 1.11 -19.35 -13.13
N VAL A 63 2.33 -19.90 -13.17
CA VAL A 63 3.35 -19.67 -12.12
C VAL A 63 3.73 -18.18 -12.03
N GLN A 64 3.91 -17.51 -13.18
CA GLN A 64 4.24 -16.09 -13.19
C GLN A 64 3.09 -15.23 -12.64
N SER A 65 1.83 -15.57 -12.96
CA SER A 65 0.66 -14.89 -12.41
C SER A 65 0.56 -15.05 -10.90
N ASP A 66 0.78 -16.26 -10.38
CA ASP A 66 0.77 -16.53 -8.93
C ASP A 66 1.88 -15.74 -8.20
N ILE A 67 3.08 -15.67 -8.78
CA ILE A 67 4.19 -14.85 -8.23
C ILE A 67 3.81 -13.37 -8.23
N SER A 68 3.21 -12.87 -9.32
CA SER A 68 2.79 -11.47 -9.42
C SER A 68 1.75 -11.11 -8.35
N LEU A 69 0.76 -11.98 -8.12
CA LEU A 69 -0.25 -11.79 -7.08
C LEU A 69 0.36 -11.84 -5.68
N ALA A 70 1.28 -12.78 -5.43
CA ALA A 70 1.96 -12.88 -4.15
C ALA A 70 2.77 -11.62 -3.83
N LEU A 71 3.47 -11.05 -4.82
CA LEU A 71 4.20 -9.80 -4.67
C LEU A 71 3.25 -8.60 -4.46
N GLY A 72 2.09 -8.59 -5.12
CA GLY A 72 1.04 -7.59 -4.90
C GLY A 72 0.57 -7.57 -3.44
N PHE A 73 0.18 -8.73 -2.90
CA PHE A 73 -0.23 -8.85 -1.50
C PHE A 73 0.89 -8.51 -0.51
N ALA A 74 2.16 -8.84 -0.82
CA ALA A 74 3.30 -8.40 -0.04
C ALA A 74 3.43 -6.86 -0.02
N GLY A 75 3.22 -6.22 -1.16
CA GLY A 75 3.14 -4.76 -1.28
C GLY A 75 1.98 -4.17 -0.48
N PHE A 76 0.80 -4.79 -0.53
CA PHE A 76 -0.34 -4.40 0.30
C PHE A 76 -0.02 -4.43 1.79
N LEU A 77 0.61 -5.51 2.28
CA LEU A 77 1.01 -5.60 3.69
C LEU A 77 1.97 -4.47 4.09
N PHE A 78 2.93 -4.15 3.22
CA PHE A 78 3.89 -3.08 3.47
C PHE A 78 3.20 -1.70 3.55
N ILE A 79 2.35 -1.37 2.57
CA ILE A 79 1.62 -0.09 2.58
C ILE A 79 0.56 -0.06 3.69
N GLY A 80 -0.07 -1.19 4.01
CA GLY A 80 -1.01 -1.31 5.12
C GLY A 80 -0.37 -1.02 6.47
N LEU A 81 0.84 -1.54 6.72
CA LEU A 81 1.63 -1.19 7.90
C LEU A 81 2.02 0.29 7.91
N SER A 82 2.40 0.85 6.76
CA SER A 82 2.65 2.30 6.63
C SER A 82 1.41 3.13 6.99
N SER A 83 0.23 2.71 6.53
CA SER A 83 -1.07 3.34 6.82
C SER A 83 -1.42 3.34 8.32
N LEU A 84 -1.03 2.29 9.06
CA LEU A 84 -1.20 2.24 10.51
C LEU A 84 -0.31 3.26 11.22
N LEU A 85 0.95 3.38 10.79
CA LEU A 85 1.91 4.33 11.36
C LEU A 85 1.53 5.79 11.04
N SER A 86 1.10 6.07 9.80
CA SER A 86 0.62 7.39 9.42
C SER A 86 -0.71 7.72 10.10
N GLY A 87 -1.61 6.75 10.27
CA GLY A 87 -2.84 6.89 11.05
C GLY A 87 -2.58 7.22 12.52
N PHE A 88 -1.58 6.58 13.15
CA PHE A 88 -1.16 6.93 14.50
C PHE A 88 -0.69 8.40 14.62
N ARG A 89 0.03 8.91 13.60
CA ARG A 89 0.43 10.33 13.55
C ARG A 89 -0.77 11.27 13.41
N VAL A 90 -1.78 10.90 12.62
CA VAL A 90 -3.05 11.66 12.52
C VAL A 90 -3.73 11.74 13.89
N VAL A 91 -3.80 10.62 14.62
CA VAL A 91 -4.42 10.58 15.95
C VAL A 91 -3.63 11.46 16.93
N CYS A 92 -2.30 11.39 16.94
CA CYS A 92 -1.47 12.27 17.77
C CYS A 92 -1.70 13.74 17.43
N PHE A 93 -1.77 14.07 16.13
CA PHE A 93 -2.03 15.43 15.67
C PHE A 93 -3.40 15.96 16.15
N ILE A 94 -4.44 15.13 16.11
CA ILE A 94 -5.77 15.50 16.58
C ILE A 94 -5.79 15.77 18.11
N ILE A 95 -5.05 14.97 18.89
CA ILE A 95 -5.07 15.06 20.35
C ILE A 95 -4.13 16.15 20.88
N ASN A 96 -2.90 16.19 20.38
CA ASN A 96 -1.81 17.04 20.91
C ASN A 96 -1.59 18.32 20.09
N GLY A 97 -2.20 18.43 18.91
CA GLY A 97 -1.91 19.51 17.96
C GLY A 97 -0.55 19.37 17.24
N SER A 98 0.18 18.28 17.50
CA SER A 98 1.44 17.93 16.85
C SER A 98 1.43 16.46 16.45
N ARG A 99 2.18 16.10 15.40
CA ARG A 99 2.33 14.73 14.90
C ARG A 99 3.07 13.81 15.86
N PHE A 100 3.66 14.36 16.92
CA PHE A 100 4.40 13.60 17.92
C PHE A 100 3.54 13.40 19.18
N HIS A 101 3.83 12.33 19.91
CA HIS A 101 3.17 12.04 21.18
C HIS A 101 3.72 12.89 22.35
N LEU A 102 4.65 13.82 22.09
CA LEU A 102 5.34 14.66 23.07
C LEU A 102 4.81 16.10 23.03
#